data_AF-A0A7K4GY51-F1
#
_entry.id   AF-A0A7K4GY51-F1
#
_cell.length_a   1.000
_cell.length_b   1.000
_cell.length_c   1.000
_cell.angle_alpha   90.00
_cell.angle_beta   90.00
_cell.angle_gamma   90.00
#
_symmetry.space_group_name_H-M   'P 1'
#
loop_
_entity.id
_entity.type
_entity.pdbx_description
1 polymer ?
#
loop_
_entity_poly.entity_id
_entity_poly.type
_entity_poly.pdbx_seq_one_letter_code
_entity_poly.pdbx_strand_id
1 'polypeptide(L)'
;MPLNEEHILKYLTNESDAKSKSELIDLLKTRIDKLCFEECERDRIACTLQPKCSRRFLLKLRIKEGLTIEDLPKFCYSVHKGVIERYFRNKTVIYRPYDSYLYLIDFLDVFFHGDYRKLNKFISFNKWDEVFKIFDDRIHNRNENFDYLLRDDNLIFKFEDRLHIVFLEEKYVLCNANRENIASLELLYGICKLYAAIYFSEVKLTYMTSKHVEITLKVPADVLTGISREPTHTKNSKADQYFWNTFWEDLNALTQYCDQINLNTDKNQNLEIILYISLLTNNYNEEGQKSRLRFRDLRLIFNFITRIYTDYYIITLGVNE
;
A
#
# COMPACT_ATOMS: atom_id res chain seq x y z
N MET A 1 -4.60 0.42 -42.85
CA MET A 1 -3.80 0.48 -41.60
C MET A 1 -4.22 -0.70 -40.72
N PRO A 2 -3.29 -1.35 -40.01
CA PRO A 2 -3.65 -2.39 -39.04
C PRO A 2 -4.47 -1.81 -37.89
N LEU A 3 -5.22 -2.67 -37.20
CA LEU A 3 -5.95 -2.33 -35.99
C LEU A 3 -4.96 -1.88 -34.88
N ASN A 4 -5.28 -0.83 -34.13
CA ASN A 4 -4.50 -0.36 -32.98
C ASN A 4 -5.35 -0.35 -31.69
N GLU A 5 -4.71 -0.10 -30.55
CA GLU A 5 -5.36 -0.11 -29.23
C GLU A 5 -6.47 0.95 -29.12
N GLU A 6 -6.22 2.15 -29.64
CA GLU A 6 -7.18 3.26 -29.62
C GLU A 6 -8.47 2.95 -30.38
N HIS A 7 -8.39 2.25 -31.51
CA HIS A 7 -9.56 1.83 -32.29
C HIS A 7 -10.46 0.89 -31.46
N ILE A 8 -9.86 -0.05 -30.73
CA ILE A 8 -10.60 -0.99 -29.87
C ILE A 8 -11.27 -0.25 -28.72
N LEU A 9 -10.53 0.62 -28.04
CA LEU A 9 -11.06 1.40 -26.92
C LEU A 9 -12.22 2.30 -27.37
N LYS A 10 -12.04 3.04 -28.46
CA LYS A 10 -13.09 3.91 -29.02
C LYS A 10 -14.35 3.13 -29.42
N TYR A 11 -14.16 1.95 -30.02
CA TYR A 11 -15.28 1.08 -30.39
C TYR A 11 -16.09 0.62 -29.16
N LEU A 12 -15.39 0.23 -28.08
CA LEU A 12 -16.02 -0.20 -26.83
C LEU A 12 -16.73 0.94 -26.09
N THR A 13 -16.23 2.18 -26.18
CA THR A 13 -16.85 3.32 -25.49
C THR A 13 -18.02 3.93 -26.25
N ASN A 14 -17.90 4.14 -27.57
CA ASN A 14 -18.75 5.13 -28.27
C ASN A 14 -19.67 4.56 -29.38
N GLU A 15 -19.33 3.45 -30.03
CA GLU A 15 -19.88 3.17 -31.37
C GLU A 15 -20.57 1.80 -31.54
N SER A 16 -20.64 0.95 -30.50
CA SER A 16 -21.14 -0.42 -30.64
C SER A 16 -22.38 -0.74 -29.81
N ASP A 17 -23.26 -1.54 -30.39
CA ASP A 17 -24.36 -2.17 -29.67
C ASP A 17 -23.84 -3.27 -28.73
N ALA A 18 -24.66 -3.66 -27.74
CA ALA A 18 -24.25 -4.61 -26.71
C ALA A 18 -23.79 -5.97 -27.26
N LYS A 19 -24.37 -6.42 -28.38
CA LYS A 19 -24.01 -7.71 -28.99
C LYS A 19 -22.61 -7.65 -29.58
N SER A 20 -22.31 -6.62 -30.36
CA SER A 20 -21.00 -6.47 -30.99
C SER A 20 -19.88 -6.27 -29.95
N LYS A 21 -20.17 -5.57 -28.83
CA LYS A 21 -19.25 -5.50 -27.67
C LYS A 21 -18.98 -6.88 -27.09
N SER A 22 -20.04 -7.67 -26.88
CA SER A 22 -19.93 -9.03 -26.34
C SER A 22 -19.10 -9.93 -27.25
N GLU A 23 -19.30 -9.87 -28.57
CA GLU A 23 -18.52 -10.67 -29.54
C GLU A 23 -17.03 -10.31 -29.50
N LEU A 24 -16.68 -9.02 -29.44
CA LEU A 24 -15.29 -8.59 -29.31
C LEU A 24 -14.64 -9.03 -27.99
N ILE A 25 -15.39 -8.92 -26.88
CA ILE A 25 -14.92 -9.38 -25.56
C ILE A 25 -14.68 -10.90 -25.58
N ASP A 26 -15.52 -11.68 -26.24
CA ASP A 26 -15.36 -13.13 -26.34
C ASP A 26 -14.11 -13.53 -27.17
N LEU A 27 -13.83 -12.80 -28.26
CA LEU A 27 -12.60 -12.96 -29.03
C LEU A 27 -11.35 -12.65 -28.18
N LEU A 28 -11.39 -11.56 -27.41
CA LEU A 28 -10.30 -11.18 -26.50
C LEU A 28 -10.10 -12.24 -25.41
N LYS A 29 -11.18 -12.69 -24.78
CA LYS A 29 -11.15 -13.76 -23.77
C LYS A 29 -10.52 -15.03 -24.35
N THR A 30 -11.00 -15.49 -25.49
CA THR A 30 -10.49 -16.68 -26.18
C THR A 30 -8.99 -16.56 -26.48
N ARG A 31 -8.55 -15.40 -26.98
CA ARG A 31 -7.12 -15.15 -27.25
C ARG A 31 -6.28 -15.18 -25.97
N ILE A 32 -6.79 -14.57 -24.89
CA ILE A 32 -6.13 -14.51 -23.58
C ILE A 32 -6.01 -15.92 -22.97
N ASP A 33 -7.05 -16.74 -23.04
CA ASP A 33 -7.02 -18.10 -22.51
C ASP A 33 -6.05 -18.97 -23.31
N LYS A 34 -6.06 -18.87 -24.64
CA LYS A 34 -5.06 -19.53 -25.48
C LYS A 34 -3.63 -19.10 -25.13
N LEU A 35 -3.41 -17.80 -24.91
CA LEU A 35 -2.10 -17.26 -24.51
C LEU A 35 -1.64 -17.85 -23.18
N CYS A 36 -2.53 -17.92 -22.18
CA CYS A 36 -2.21 -18.42 -20.84
C CYS A 36 -2.01 -19.93 -20.80
N PHE A 37 -3.00 -20.70 -21.24
CA PHE A 37 -3.06 -22.16 -21.02
C PHE A 37 -2.39 -22.98 -22.11
N GLU A 38 -2.41 -22.51 -23.37
CA GLU A 38 -1.88 -23.28 -24.49
C GLU A 38 -0.49 -22.86 -24.92
N GLU A 39 -0.16 -21.58 -24.75
CA GLU A 39 1.12 -21.04 -25.22
C GLU A 39 2.11 -20.81 -24.07
N CYS A 40 1.72 -20.01 -23.07
CA CYS A 40 2.63 -19.61 -22.01
C CYS A 40 2.92 -20.76 -21.05
N GLU A 41 1.91 -21.40 -20.48
CA GLU A 41 2.12 -22.41 -19.44
C GLU A 41 2.76 -23.71 -19.97
N ARG A 42 2.47 -24.08 -21.22
CA ARG A 42 3.01 -25.31 -21.84
C ARG A 42 4.54 -25.27 -21.96
N ASP A 43 5.12 -24.11 -22.27
CA ASP A 43 6.57 -23.90 -22.21
C ASP A 43 6.97 -23.45 -20.80
N ARG A 44 7.31 -24.42 -19.95
CA ARG A 44 7.66 -24.17 -18.54
C ARG A 44 8.87 -23.26 -18.37
N ILE A 45 9.84 -23.32 -19.29
CA ILE A 45 11.05 -22.49 -19.23
C ILE A 45 10.69 -21.05 -19.55
N ALA A 46 9.99 -20.83 -20.67
CA ALA A 46 9.51 -19.50 -21.06
C ALA A 46 8.58 -18.92 -20.00
N CYS A 47 7.60 -19.67 -19.50
CA CYS A 47 6.69 -19.22 -18.44
C CYS A 47 7.42 -18.76 -17.17
N THR A 48 8.53 -19.43 -16.84
CA THR A 48 9.34 -19.11 -15.66
C THR A 48 10.16 -17.83 -15.85
N LEU A 49 10.88 -17.74 -16.97
CA LEU A 49 11.87 -16.68 -17.22
C LEU A 49 11.29 -15.44 -17.93
N GLN A 50 10.39 -15.67 -18.88
CA GLN A 50 9.83 -14.66 -19.79
C GLN A 50 8.35 -14.94 -20.06
N PRO A 51 7.47 -14.77 -19.04
CA PRO A 51 6.04 -15.01 -19.22
C PRO A 51 5.49 -14.10 -20.33
N LYS A 52 4.57 -14.63 -21.15
CA LYS A 52 3.97 -13.89 -22.27
C LYS A 52 3.10 -12.69 -21.85
N CYS A 53 2.84 -12.51 -20.56
CA CYS A 53 2.21 -11.34 -19.99
C CYS A 53 3.14 -10.64 -19.00
N SER A 54 3.28 -9.32 -19.14
CA SER A 54 4.15 -8.52 -18.29
C SER A 54 3.79 -8.70 -16.82
N ARG A 55 4.79 -9.08 -16.01
CA ARG A 55 4.66 -9.30 -14.56
C ARG A 55 3.48 -10.19 -14.15
N ARG A 56 3.02 -11.05 -15.07
CA ARG A 56 1.85 -11.93 -14.87
C ARG A 56 0.58 -11.19 -14.46
N PHE A 57 0.35 -9.97 -14.98
CA PHE A 57 -0.85 -9.18 -14.64
C PHE A 57 -2.18 -9.92 -14.92
N LEU A 58 -2.18 -10.87 -15.85
CA LEU A 58 -3.34 -11.71 -16.15
C LEU A 58 -3.74 -12.66 -15.00
N LEU A 59 -2.82 -13.00 -14.08
CA LEU A 59 -3.17 -13.70 -12.84
C LEU A 59 -3.89 -12.75 -11.87
N LYS A 60 -3.37 -11.52 -11.72
CA LYS A 60 -4.01 -10.47 -10.93
C LYS A 60 -5.45 -10.24 -11.39
N LEU A 61 -5.67 -10.12 -12.70
CA LEU A 61 -7.02 -9.95 -13.26
C LEU A 61 -7.96 -11.07 -12.79
N ARG A 62 -7.55 -12.33 -12.96
CA ARG A 62 -8.39 -13.48 -12.59
C ARG A 62 -8.68 -13.54 -11.09
N ILE A 63 -7.67 -13.32 -10.25
CA ILE A 63 -7.82 -13.36 -8.78
C ILE A 63 -8.76 -12.25 -8.29
N LYS A 64 -8.60 -11.02 -8.82
CA LYS A 64 -9.45 -9.88 -8.42
C LYS A 64 -10.91 -10.05 -8.82
N GLU A 65 -11.17 -10.68 -9.96
CA GLU A 65 -12.53 -10.96 -10.44
C GLU A 65 -13.13 -12.23 -9.82
N GLY A 66 -12.52 -12.78 -8.76
CA GLY A 66 -13.09 -13.87 -7.98
C GLY A 66 -12.99 -15.26 -8.63
N LEU A 67 -12.17 -15.42 -9.66
CA LEU A 67 -11.94 -16.75 -10.26
C LEU A 67 -11.22 -17.67 -9.27
N THR A 68 -11.44 -18.96 -9.40
CA THR A 68 -10.87 -19.98 -8.51
C THR A 68 -9.52 -20.48 -9.00
N ILE A 69 -8.80 -21.24 -8.17
CA ILE A 69 -7.48 -21.81 -8.53
C ILE A 69 -7.59 -22.69 -9.78
N GLU A 70 -8.73 -23.35 -9.96
CA GLU A 70 -9.05 -24.20 -11.10
C GLU A 70 -9.07 -23.42 -12.42
N ASP A 71 -9.42 -22.14 -12.38
CA ASP A 71 -9.52 -21.24 -13.53
C ASP A 71 -8.20 -20.51 -13.82
N LEU A 72 -7.14 -20.79 -13.07
CA LEU A 72 -5.82 -20.21 -13.27
C LEU A 72 -4.90 -21.16 -14.06
N PRO A 73 -3.97 -20.61 -14.86
CA PRO A 73 -2.88 -21.40 -15.41
C PRO A 73 -1.98 -21.92 -14.28
N LYS A 74 -2.15 -23.20 -13.89
CA LYS A 74 -1.64 -23.79 -12.64
C LYS A 74 -0.13 -23.65 -12.49
N PHE A 75 0.64 -24.01 -13.52
CA PHE A 75 2.08 -23.88 -13.46
C PHE A 75 2.50 -22.40 -13.40
N CYS A 76 1.87 -21.51 -14.19
CA CYS A 76 2.17 -20.07 -14.14
C CYS A 76 1.91 -19.47 -12.74
N TYR A 77 0.78 -19.82 -12.11
CA TYR A 77 0.45 -19.43 -10.75
C TYR A 77 1.43 -20.02 -9.72
N SER A 78 1.82 -21.28 -9.86
CA SER A 78 2.81 -21.91 -8.96
C SER A 78 4.17 -21.19 -9.01
N VAL A 79 4.62 -20.78 -10.20
CA VAL A 79 5.86 -19.99 -10.33
C VAL A 79 5.64 -18.58 -9.77
N HIS A 80 4.44 -18.02 -9.82
CA HIS A 80 4.14 -16.72 -9.22
C HIS A 80 4.24 -16.76 -7.70
N LYS A 81 3.60 -17.74 -7.07
CA LYS A 81 3.75 -18.04 -5.65
C LYS A 81 5.21 -18.26 -5.27
N GLY A 82 5.96 -19.05 -6.04
CA GLY A 82 7.38 -19.31 -5.80
C GLY A 82 8.26 -18.05 -5.91
N VAL A 83 7.96 -17.12 -6.81
CA VAL A 83 8.67 -15.82 -6.88
C VAL A 83 8.40 -15.00 -5.63
N ILE A 84 7.15 -14.94 -5.15
CA ILE A 84 6.80 -14.23 -3.92
C ILE A 84 7.50 -14.85 -2.70
N GLU A 85 7.45 -16.18 -2.56
CA GLU A 85 8.11 -16.91 -1.47
C GLU A 85 9.62 -16.70 -1.45
N ARG A 86 10.28 -16.78 -2.62
CA ARG A 86 11.72 -16.52 -2.73
C ARG A 86 12.07 -15.08 -2.38
N TYR A 87 11.29 -14.13 -2.88
CA TYR A 87 11.50 -12.71 -2.59
C TYR A 87 11.33 -12.43 -1.09
N PHE A 88 10.31 -13.01 -0.47
CA PHE A 88 10.08 -12.94 0.97
C PHE A 88 11.27 -13.46 1.78
N ARG A 89 11.83 -14.61 1.39
CA ARG A 89 13.03 -15.19 2.02
C ARG A 89 14.35 -14.50 1.63
N ASN A 90 14.30 -13.27 1.11
CA ASN A 90 15.45 -12.49 0.67
C ASN A 90 16.36 -13.22 -0.34
N LYS A 91 15.78 -14.11 -1.16
CA LYS A 91 16.48 -14.82 -2.23
C LYS A 91 16.34 -14.08 -3.56
N THR A 92 17.30 -14.30 -4.46
CA THR A 92 17.26 -13.76 -5.82
C THR A 92 16.02 -14.24 -6.57
N VAL A 93 15.37 -13.28 -7.22
CA VAL A 93 14.17 -13.46 -8.05
C VAL A 93 14.33 -12.77 -9.40
N ILE A 94 13.61 -13.26 -10.39
CA ILE A 94 13.66 -12.78 -11.79
C ILE A 94 13.07 -11.37 -11.90
N TYR A 95 12.08 -11.06 -11.08
CA TYR A 95 11.48 -9.73 -10.95
C TYR A 95 11.03 -9.51 -9.51
N ARG A 96 10.97 -8.24 -9.09
CA ARG A 96 10.39 -7.87 -7.80
C ARG A 96 8.85 -7.99 -7.87
N PRO A 97 8.22 -8.80 -7.02
CA PRO A 97 6.77 -9.00 -7.04
C PRO A 97 6.07 -7.84 -6.33
N TYR A 98 6.13 -6.64 -6.92
CA TYR A 98 5.30 -5.52 -6.49
C TYR A 98 3.86 -5.75 -6.95
N ASP A 99 2.90 -5.39 -6.10
CA ASP A 99 1.48 -5.43 -6.41
C ASP A 99 1.00 -6.80 -6.92
N SER A 100 1.53 -7.87 -6.32
CA SER A 100 1.28 -9.25 -6.72
C SER A 100 0.13 -9.85 -5.92
N TYR A 101 -0.66 -10.74 -6.50
CA TYR A 101 -1.87 -11.27 -5.85
C TYR A 101 -1.73 -12.77 -5.59
N LEU A 102 -2.10 -13.19 -4.39
CA LEU A 102 -2.22 -14.59 -3.99
C LEU A 102 -3.59 -14.83 -3.37
N TYR A 103 -4.11 -16.05 -3.48
CA TYR A 103 -5.20 -16.46 -2.60
C TYR A 103 -4.75 -16.44 -1.15
N LEU A 104 -5.67 -16.15 -0.24
CA LEU A 104 -5.40 -16.06 1.20
C LEU A 104 -4.67 -17.31 1.72
N ILE A 105 -5.12 -18.50 1.35
CA ILE A 105 -4.50 -19.75 1.81
C ILE A 105 -3.03 -19.88 1.35
N ASP A 106 -2.70 -19.40 0.15
CA ASP A 106 -1.34 -19.45 -0.39
C ASP A 106 -0.45 -18.39 0.23
N PHE A 107 -0.99 -17.19 0.49
CA PHE A 107 -0.29 -16.18 1.28
C PHE A 107 0.04 -16.73 2.67
N LEU A 108 -0.93 -17.34 3.36
CA LEU A 108 -0.70 -17.94 4.67
C LEU A 108 0.34 -19.05 4.62
N ASP A 109 0.37 -19.89 3.57
CA ASP A 109 1.39 -20.92 3.41
C ASP A 109 2.80 -20.32 3.20
N VAL A 110 2.91 -19.23 2.44
CA VAL A 110 4.19 -18.56 2.19
C VAL A 110 4.75 -17.90 3.45
N PHE A 111 3.91 -17.18 4.21
CA PHE A 111 4.35 -16.37 5.36
C PHE A 111 4.27 -17.14 6.68
N PHE A 112 3.32 -18.05 6.82
CA PHE A 112 3.00 -18.81 8.04
C PHE A 112 3.05 -20.33 7.81
N HIS A 113 4.08 -20.77 7.09
CA HIS A 113 4.30 -22.18 6.84
C HIS A 113 4.28 -22.99 8.14
N GLY A 114 3.57 -24.13 8.14
CA GLY A 114 3.30 -24.94 9.33
C GLY A 114 1.96 -24.60 10.02
N ASP A 115 1.61 -23.32 10.13
CA ASP A 115 0.39 -22.86 10.81
C ASP A 115 -0.74 -22.43 9.84
N TYR A 116 -0.45 -22.30 8.55
CA TYR A 116 -1.36 -21.76 7.53
C TYR A 116 -2.74 -22.43 7.47
N ARG A 117 -2.84 -23.75 7.64
CA ARG A 117 -4.14 -24.46 7.60
C ARG A 117 -5.02 -24.07 8.78
N LYS A 118 -4.41 -23.92 9.97
CA LYS A 118 -5.10 -23.49 11.19
C LYS A 118 -5.52 -22.04 11.06
N LEU A 119 -4.61 -21.17 10.62
CA LEU A 119 -4.88 -19.75 10.36
C LEU A 119 -6.02 -19.57 9.35
N ASN A 120 -5.97 -20.26 8.21
CA ASN A 120 -7.01 -20.18 7.18
C ASN A 120 -8.38 -20.62 7.73
N LYS A 121 -8.40 -21.68 8.55
CA LYS A 121 -9.61 -22.13 9.24
C LYS A 121 -10.12 -21.06 10.21
N PHE A 122 -9.28 -20.51 11.07
CA PHE A 122 -9.68 -19.51 12.06
C PHE A 122 -10.17 -18.22 11.41
N ILE A 123 -9.49 -17.73 10.37
CA ILE A 123 -9.93 -16.56 9.60
C ILE A 123 -11.29 -16.84 8.95
N SER A 124 -11.47 -18.01 8.31
CA SER A 124 -12.75 -18.37 7.68
C SER A 124 -13.93 -18.46 8.65
N PHE A 125 -13.66 -18.70 9.94
CA PHE A 125 -14.66 -18.75 11.01
C PHE A 125 -14.66 -17.50 11.89
N ASN A 126 -13.98 -16.42 11.49
CA ASN A 126 -13.86 -15.17 12.25
C ASN A 126 -13.36 -15.35 13.70
N LYS A 127 -12.52 -16.36 13.95
CA LYS A 127 -11.92 -16.65 15.26
C LYS A 127 -10.65 -15.83 15.48
N TRP A 128 -10.79 -14.51 15.53
CA TRP A 128 -9.67 -13.57 15.55
C TRP A 128 -8.75 -13.71 16.77
N ASP A 129 -9.30 -14.00 17.94
CA ASP A 129 -8.49 -14.24 19.15
C ASP A 129 -7.48 -15.39 18.95
N GLU A 130 -7.87 -16.43 18.23
CA GLU A 130 -6.98 -17.57 17.92
C GLU A 130 -5.96 -17.22 16.83
N VAL A 131 -6.32 -16.35 15.89
CA VAL A 131 -5.39 -15.82 14.88
C VAL A 131 -4.31 -14.98 15.55
N PHE A 132 -4.70 -14.05 16.44
CA PHE A 132 -3.79 -13.15 17.14
C PHE A 132 -2.87 -13.91 18.08
N LYS A 133 -3.36 -14.94 18.80
CA LYS A 133 -2.48 -15.83 19.58
C LYS A 133 -1.37 -16.46 18.75
N ILE A 134 -1.67 -16.88 17.52
CA ILE A 134 -0.65 -17.43 16.61
C ILE A 134 0.32 -16.34 16.16
N PHE A 135 -0.18 -15.15 15.81
CA PHE A 135 0.69 -14.04 15.41
C PHE A 135 1.63 -13.62 16.54
N ASP A 136 1.11 -13.45 17.74
CA ASP A 136 1.87 -13.06 18.93
C ASP A 136 2.90 -14.14 19.32
N ASP A 137 2.57 -15.43 19.21
CA ASP A 137 3.55 -16.53 19.37
C ASP A 137 4.71 -16.40 18.37
N ARG A 138 4.42 -16.09 17.11
CA ARG A 138 5.46 -15.97 16.09
C ARG A 138 6.34 -14.73 16.29
N ILE A 139 5.75 -13.61 16.69
CA ILE A 139 6.48 -12.38 17.00
C ILE A 139 7.37 -12.59 18.23
N HIS A 140 6.79 -13.02 19.35
CA HIS A 140 7.49 -13.03 20.64
C HIS A 140 8.32 -14.29 20.90
N ASN A 141 7.87 -15.47 20.46
CA ASN A 141 8.57 -16.74 20.74
C ASN A 141 9.43 -17.24 19.57
N ARG A 142 9.11 -16.84 18.32
CA ARG A 142 9.86 -17.25 17.12
C ARG A 142 10.71 -16.12 16.51
N ASN A 143 10.69 -14.94 17.12
CA ASN A 143 11.47 -13.76 16.71
C ASN A 143 11.24 -13.37 15.24
N GLU A 144 9.99 -13.49 14.77
CA GLU A 144 9.59 -13.01 13.45
C GLU A 144 9.24 -11.52 13.52
N ASN A 145 9.79 -10.71 12.60
CA ASN A 145 9.62 -9.25 12.61
C ASN A 145 8.49 -8.81 11.67
N PHE A 146 7.26 -8.79 12.18
CA PHE A 146 6.12 -8.26 11.47
C PHE A 146 5.11 -7.60 12.40
N ASP A 147 4.36 -6.67 11.84
CA ASP A 147 3.29 -5.95 12.49
C ASP A 147 1.98 -6.18 11.74
N TYR A 148 0.86 -6.11 12.44
CA TYR A 148 -0.43 -6.34 11.83
C TYR A 148 -1.52 -5.46 12.46
N LEU A 149 -2.56 -5.18 11.68
CA LEU A 149 -3.77 -4.52 12.14
C LEU A 149 -4.96 -5.11 11.41
N LEU A 150 -5.88 -5.72 12.16
CA LEU A 150 -7.20 -6.05 11.66
C LEU A 150 -8.09 -4.81 11.72
N ARG A 151 -8.72 -4.45 10.60
CA ARG A 151 -9.66 -3.35 10.54
C ARG A 151 -10.71 -3.60 9.48
N ASP A 152 -11.96 -3.55 9.89
CA ASP A 152 -13.11 -3.85 9.02
C ASP A 152 -12.87 -5.21 8.34
N ASP A 153 -13.01 -5.29 7.02
CA ASP A 153 -12.77 -6.51 6.23
C ASP A 153 -11.34 -6.63 5.68
N ASN A 154 -10.40 -5.86 6.24
CA ASN A 154 -9.00 -5.89 5.83
C ASN A 154 -8.06 -6.28 6.98
N LEU A 155 -7.16 -7.22 6.72
CA LEU A 155 -5.99 -7.44 7.56
C LEU A 155 -4.78 -6.78 6.90
N ILE A 156 -4.27 -5.73 7.54
CA ILE A 156 -3.11 -4.98 7.08
C ILE A 156 -1.89 -5.60 7.75
N PHE A 157 -0.94 -6.05 6.94
CA PHE A 157 0.21 -6.82 7.41
C PHE A 157 1.50 -6.18 6.90
N LYS A 158 2.38 -5.77 7.80
CA LYS A 158 3.67 -5.21 7.48
C LYS A 158 4.78 -6.16 7.91
N PHE A 159 5.55 -6.64 6.94
CA PHE A 159 6.70 -7.50 7.19
C PHE A 159 7.95 -6.79 6.68
N GLU A 160 8.93 -6.56 7.57
CA GLU A 160 10.05 -5.64 7.27
C GLU A 160 9.49 -4.31 6.71
N ASP A 161 9.93 -3.87 5.52
CA ASP A 161 9.47 -2.65 4.83
C ASP A 161 8.34 -2.90 3.81
N ARG A 162 7.71 -4.09 3.84
CA ARG A 162 6.75 -4.54 2.84
C ARG A 162 5.35 -4.54 3.44
N LEU A 163 4.45 -3.86 2.76
CA LEU A 163 3.04 -3.81 3.12
C LEU A 163 2.26 -4.84 2.31
N HIS A 164 1.44 -5.64 2.99
CA HIS A 164 0.55 -6.63 2.42
C HIS A 164 -0.88 -6.31 2.89
N ILE A 165 -1.84 -6.31 1.96
CA ILE A 165 -3.25 -6.06 2.27
C ILE A 165 -4.02 -7.34 2.01
N VAL A 166 -4.57 -7.92 3.06
CA VAL A 166 -5.44 -9.10 2.99
C VAL A 166 -6.88 -8.62 2.90
N PHE A 167 -7.54 -8.95 1.79
CA PHE A 167 -8.95 -8.70 1.55
C PHE A 167 -9.74 -9.93 2.01
N LEU A 168 -10.38 -9.83 3.18
CA LEU A 168 -10.90 -11.00 3.90
C LEU A 168 -12.17 -11.57 3.26
N GLU A 169 -13.04 -10.68 2.76
CA GLU A 169 -14.27 -11.07 2.07
C GLU A 169 -13.96 -11.81 0.77
N GLU A 170 -13.04 -11.24 -0.03
CA GLU A 170 -12.66 -11.75 -1.34
C GLU A 170 -11.60 -12.86 -1.28
N LYS A 171 -11.02 -13.11 -0.10
CA LYS A 171 -10.05 -14.19 0.18
C LYS A 171 -8.80 -14.16 -0.71
N TYR A 172 -8.31 -12.97 -1.01
CA TYR A 172 -7.01 -12.78 -1.67
C TYR A 172 -6.16 -11.72 -0.95
N VAL A 173 -4.88 -11.66 -1.31
CA VAL A 173 -3.90 -10.77 -0.69
C VAL A 173 -3.13 -10.02 -1.75
N LEU A 174 -3.13 -8.70 -1.65
CA LEU A 174 -2.20 -7.81 -2.35
C LEU A 174 -0.86 -7.85 -1.62
N CYS A 175 0.11 -8.54 -2.21
CA CYS A 175 1.44 -8.68 -1.69
C CYS A 175 2.36 -7.53 -2.14
N ASN A 176 3.11 -6.98 -1.19
CA ASN A 176 4.11 -5.93 -1.42
C ASN A 176 3.49 -4.76 -2.21
N ALA A 177 2.41 -4.22 -1.62
CA ALA A 177 1.61 -3.12 -2.13
C ALA A 177 2.49 -1.89 -2.39
N ASN A 178 2.41 -1.35 -3.60
CA ASN A 178 3.30 -0.29 -4.07
C ASN A 178 2.58 0.65 -5.04
N ARG A 179 2.24 0.19 -6.25
CA ARG A 179 1.70 1.04 -7.33
C ARG A 179 0.18 1.02 -7.41
N GLU A 180 -0.47 0.08 -6.73
CA GLU A 180 -1.92 0.02 -6.68
C GLU A 180 -2.52 1.22 -5.97
N ASN A 181 -3.73 1.57 -6.38
CA ASN A 181 -4.50 2.62 -5.71
C ASN A 181 -5.05 2.08 -4.39
N ILE A 182 -5.14 2.95 -3.40
CA ILE A 182 -5.80 2.64 -2.13
C ILE A 182 -7.32 2.66 -2.37
N ALA A 183 -7.99 1.56 -2.02
CA ALA A 183 -9.38 1.33 -2.41
C ALA A 183 -10.40 2.16 -1.60
N SER A 184 -10.12 2.44 -0.34
CA SER A 184 -11.06 3.08 0.59
C SER A 184 -10.35 3.93 1.64
N LEU A 185 -11.09 4.89 2.24
CA LEU A 185 -10.58 5.73 3.31
C LEU A 185 -10.34 4.92 4.59
N GLU A 186 -11.12 3.87 4.81
CA GLU A 186 -10.98 2.91 5.89
C GLU A 186 -9.62 2.20 5.81
N LEU A 187 -9.26 1.72 4.61
CA LEU A 187 -7.96 1.10 4.35
C LEU A 187 -6.82 2.10 4.54
N LEU A 188 -6.97 3.33 3.99
CA LEU A 188 -5.98 4.40 4.19
C LEU A 188 -5.74 4.66 5.69
N TYR A 189 -6.82 4.84 6.46
CA TYR A 189 -6.73 5.10 7.89
C TYR A 189 -6.13 3.92 8.65
N GLY A 190 -6.47 2.68 8.27
CA GLY A 190 -5.84 1.48 8.81
C GLY A 190 -4.33 1.46 8.59
N ILE A 191 -3.85 1.81 7.39
CA ILE A 191 -2.42 1.86 7.08
C ILE A 191 -1.74 2.95 7.93
N CYS A 192 -2.31 4.16 7.97
CA CYS A 192 -1.79 5.25 8.80
C CYS A 192 -1.72 4.85 10.28
N LYS A 193 -2.76 4.17 10.79
CA LYS A 193 -2.82 3.69 12.18
C LYS A 193 -1.74 2.65 12.48
N LEU A 194 -1.52 1.70 11.56
CA LEU A 194 -0.45 0.71 11.70
C LEU A 194 0.92 1.40 11.76
N TYR A 195 1.21 2.31 10.82
CA TYR A 195 2.50 3.02 10.80
C TYR A 195 2.70 3.90 12.03
N ALA A 196 1.65 4.58 12.50
CA ALA A 196 1.75 5.38 13.73
C ALA A 196 2.06 4.53 14.96
N ALA A 197 1.42 3.36 15.09
CA ALA A 197 1.71 2.45 16.19
C ALA A 197 3.16 1.95 16.19
N ILE A 198 3.76 1.75 15.01
CA ILE A 198 5.12 1.20 14.87
C ILE A 198 6.19 2.28 15.07
N TYR A 199 6.01 3.46 14.49
CA TYR A 199 7.10 4.42 14.31
C TYR A 199 6.90 5.74 15.06
N PHE A 200 5.67 6.13 15.40
CA PHE A 200 5.36 7.46 15.93
C PHE A 200 4.05 7.46 16.74
N SER A 201 4.09 6.83 17.91
CA SER A 201 2.91 6.54 18.74
C SER A 201 2.16 7.79 19.24
N GLU A 202 2.83 8.93 19.27
CA GLU A 202 2.35 10.21 19.77
C GLU A 202 1.58 11.01 18.72
N VAL A 203 1.64 10.58 17.45
CA VAL A 203 0.90 11.21 16.35
C VAL A 203 -0.58 10.92 16.52
N LYS A 204 -1.39 11.98 16.52
CA LYS A 204 -2.84 11.84 16.52
C LYS A 204 -3.34 11.60 15.11
N LEU A 205 -4.21 10.61 14.98
CA LEU A 205 -4.88 10.30 13.72
C LEU A 205 -6.39 10.47 13.89
N THR A 206 -6.99 11.32 13.07
CA THR A 206 -8.44 11.55 13.06
C THR A 206 -9.04 11.00 11.77
N TYR A 207 -10.05 10.15 11.91
CA TYR A 207 -10.82 9.63 10.79
C TYR A 207 -11.98 10.56 10.46
N MET A 208 -11.86 11.34 9.40
CA MET A 208 -12.96 12.18 8.93
C MET A 208 -13.72 11.46 7.83
N THR A 209 -14.81 10.80 8.23
CA THR A 209 -15.72 10.07 7.34
C THR A 209 -16.03 10.88 6.08
N SER A 210 -15.80 10.25 4.93
CA SER A 210 -16.05 10.73 3.54
C SER A 210 -15.13 11.80 2.95
N LYS A 211 -14.12 12.30 3.66
CA LYS A 211 -13.19 13.30 3.09
C LYS A 211 -11.74 12.86 3.08
N HIS A 212 -11.16 12.66 4.26
CA HIS A 212 -9.72 12.45 4.40
C HIS A 212 -9.38 11.79 5.74
N VAL A 213 -8.15 11.32 5.83
CA VAL A 213 -7.48 10.97 7.08
C VAL A 213 -6.63 12.16 7.48
N GLU A 214 -6.82 12.64 8.71
CA GLU A 214 -6.00 13.70 9.29
C GLU A 214 -4.87 13.07 10.12
N ILE A 215 -3.64 13.51 9.85
CA ILE A 215 -2.46 13.18 10.64
C ILE A 215 -1.98 14.45 11.32
N THR A 216 -2.05 14.49 12.64
CA THR A 216 -1.62 15.62 13.46
C THR A 216 -0.33 15.27 14.20
N LEU A 217 0.73 15.99 13.87
CA LEU A 217 2.01 15.94 14.56
C LEU A 217 2.17 17.21 15.39
N LYS A 218 2.77 17.09 16.56
CA LYS A 218 3.21 18.26 17.33
C LYS A 218 4.73 18.35 17.24
N VAL A 219 5.33 19.50 17.51
CA VAL A 219 6.76 19.65 17.74
C VAL A 219 6.88 20.58 18.95
N PRO A 220 7.43 20.11 20.08
CA PRO A 220 7.48 20.89 21.30
C PRO A 220 8.23 22.22 21.16
N ALA A 221 7.77 23.26 21.86
CA ALA A 221 8.33 24.62 21.77
C ALA A 221 9.81 24.71 22.20
N ASP A 222 10.21 23.93 23.20
CA ASP A 222 11.58 23.82 23.69
C ASP A 222 12.52 23.26 22.60
N VAL A 223 12.08 22.22 21.88
CA VAL A 223 12.79 21.68 20.71
C VAL A 223 12.96 22.77 19.64
N LEU A 224 11.89 23.51 19.34
CA LEU A 224 11.92 24.60 18.36
C LEU A 224 12.93 25.70 18.73
N THR A 225 13.01 26.06 20.01
CA THR A 225 13.96 27.08 20.49
C THR A 225 15.44 26.65 20.42
N GLY A 226 15.72 25.35 20.53
CA GLY A 226 17.08 24.81 20.40
C GLY A 226 17.65 24.88 18.98
N ILE A 227 16.76 24.89 17.98
CA ILE A 227 17.09 24.96 16.55
C ILE A 227 17.35 26.43 16.13
N SER A 228 16.65 27.38 16.73
CA SER A 228 16.82 28.82 16.47
C SER A 228 18.04 29.40 17.21
N ARG A 229 19.26 29.07 16.78
CA ARG A 229 20.50 29.70 17.28
C ARG A 229 20.82 31.06 16.64
N GLU A 230 19.81 31.84 16.25
CA GLU A 230 19.96 33.29 16.12
C GLU A 230 18.84 34.02 16.89
N PRO A 231 19.17 34.87 17.87
CA PRO A 231 18.18 35.53 18.71
C PRO A 231 17.68 36.79 18.02
N THR A 232 16.44 36.79 17.52
CA THR A 232 15.75 38.07 17.22
C THR A 232 14.25 38.01 17.53
N HIS A 233 13.83 38.96 18.35
CA HIS A 233 12.49 39.16 18.90
C HIS A 233 11.41 39.32 17.80
N THR A 234 10.62 38.27 17.57
CA THR A 234 9.20 38.24 17.13
C THR A 234 8.85 36.79 16.75
N LYS A 235 8.10 36.07 17.59
CA LYS A 235 8.08 34.58 17.61
C LYS A 235 6.97 33.89 16.78
N ASN A 236 5.85 34.55 16.46
CA ASN A 236 4.70 33.85 15.86
C ASN A 236 4.81 33.58 14.34
N SER A 237 5.68 34.28 13.59
CA SER A 237 5.85 34.05 12.14
C SER A 237 7.12 33.28 11.77
N LYS A 238 8.06 33.11 12.72
CA LYS A 238 9.40 32.58 12.42
C LYS A 238 9.49 31.06 12.48
N ALA A 239 8.70 30.38 13.32
CA ALA A 239 8.70 28.91 13.37
C ALA A 239 8.15 28.33 12.06
N ASP A 240 7.01 28.86 11.58
CA ASP A 240 6.45 28.52 10.28
C ASP A 240 7.43 28.86 9.15
N GLN A 241 8.03 30.05 9.15
CA GLN A 241 9.05 30.43 8.15
C GLN A 241 10.29 29.53 8.21
N TYR A 242 10.76 29.15 9.40
CA TYR A 242 11.90 28.25 9.56
C TYR A 242 11.57 26.87 9.00
N PHE A 243 10.41 26.32 9.36
CA PHE A 243 10.00 25.00 8.90
C PHE A 243 9.77 24.98 7.39
N TRP A 244 9.14 26.03 6.84
CA TRP A 244 9.08 26.25 5.41
C TRP A 244 10.47 26.38 4.81
N ASN A 245 11.43 27.06 5.41
CA ASN A 245 12.77 27.19 4.82
C ASN A 245 13.60 25.90 4.91
N THR A 246 13.43 25.11 5.97
CA THR A 246 14.22 23.90 6.24
C THR A 246 13.64 22.65 5.57
N PHE A 247 12.31 22.53 5.55
CA PHE A 247 11.59 21.40 4.95
C PHE A 247 10.80 21.82 3.71
N TRP A 248 11.12 22.95 3.09
CA TRP A 248 10.41 23.47 1.90
C TRP A 248 10.25 22.40 0.84
N GLU A 249 11.33 21.68 0.53
CA GLU A 249 11.35 20.65 -0.50
C GLU A 249 10.41 19.49 -0.15
N ASP A 250 10.45 19.05 1.11
CA ASP A 250 9.59 17.97 1.61
C ASP A 250 8.12 18.40 1.64
N LEU A 251 7.81 19.57 2.22
CA LEU A 251 6.44 20.11 2.28
C LEU A 251 5.88 20.35 0.88
N ASN A 252 6.68 20.92 -0.03
CA ASN A 252 6.28 21.13 -1.42
C ASN A 252 6.01 19.79 -2.13
N ALA A 253 6.85 18.78 -1.93
CA ALA A 253 6.59 17.44 -2.46
C ALA A 253 5.30 16.84 -1.87
N LEU A 254 5.02 17.04 -0.58
CA LEU A 254 3.81 16.56 0.08
C LEU A 254 2.52 17.23 -0.42
N THR A 255 2.57 18.47 -0.90
CA THR A 255 1.38 19.14 -1.49
C THR A 255 0.80 18.37 -2.68
N GLN A 256 1.60 17.53 -3.34
CA GLN A 256 1.12 16.67 -4.42
C GLN A 256 0.20 15.56 -3.92
N TYR A 257 0.38 15.11 -2.67
CA TYR A 257 -0.28 13.93 -2.11
C TYR A 257 -1.26 14.23 -0.97
N CYS A 258 -1.10 15.37 -0.29
CA CYS A 258 -2.01 15.84 0.74
C CYS A 258 -3.00 16.83 0.13
N ASP A 259 -4.29 16.70 0.45
CA ASP A 259 -5.32 17.66 0.08
C ASP A 259 -4.99 19.06 0.62
N GLN A 260 -4.52 19.09 1.86
CA GLN A 260 -4.18 20.29 2.59
C GLN A 260 -3.06 19.98 3.60
N ILE A 261 -2.22 20.98 3.86
CA ILE A 261 -1.20 20.95 4.91
C ILE A 261 -1.37 22.23 5.72
N ASN A 262 -1.65 22.09 7.02
CA ASN A 262 -1.76 23.23 7.93
C ASN A 262 -0.60 23.21 8.93
N LEU A 263 0.00 24.38 9.14
CA LEU A 263 0.97 24.63 10.19
C LEU A 263 0.33 25.61 11.16
N ASN A 264 0.15 25.19 12.41
CA ASN A 264 -0.45 25.99 13.46
C ASN A 264 0.49 26.05 14.66
N THR A 265 0.33 27.05 15.51
CA THR A 265 1.00 27.09 16.82
C THR A 265 -0.05 26.95 17.91
N ASP A 266 0.12 25.99 18.82
CA ASP A 266 -0.80 25.82 19.95
C ASP A 266 -0.55 26.83 21.07
N LYS A 267 -1.40 26.82 22.11
CA LYS A 267 -1.29 27.75 23.26
C LYS A 267 0.05 27.65 24.00
N ASN A 268 0.72 26.51 23.90
CA ASN A 268 2.01 26.24 24.55
C ASN A 268 3.19 26.56 23.62
N GLN A 269 2.93 27.22 22.49
CA GLN A 269 3.91 27.50 21.44
C GLN A 269 4.48 26.26 20.74
N ASN A 270 3.82 25.11 20.84
CA ASN A 270 4.21 23.95 20.05
C ASN A 270 3.74 24.15 18.61
N LEU A 271 4.57 23.75 17.65
CA LEU A 271 4.18 23.70 16.25
C LEU A 271 3.30 22.45 16.04
N GLU A 272 2.13 22.63 15.46
CA GLU A 272 1.20 21.56 15.10
C GLU A 272 1.14 21.47 13.58
N ILE A 273 1.59 20.34 13.04
CA ILE A 273 1.60 20.03 11.61
C ILE A 273 0.43 19.09 11.35
N ILE A 274 -0.51 19.53 10.52
CA ILE A 274 -1.71 18.77 10.20
C ILE A 274 -1.71 18.43 8.70
N LEU A 275 -1.66 17.13 8.40
CA LEU A 275 -1.69 16.60 7.04
C LEU A 275 -3.07 16.00 6.76
N TYR A 276 -3.73 16.46 5.70
CA TYR A 276 -5.01 15.92 5.24
C TYR A 276 -4.79 15.04 4.02
N ILE A 277 -5.06 13.74 4.13
CA ILE A 277 -4.78 12.75 3.09
C ILE A 277 -6.09 12.15 2.60
N SER A 278 -6.42 12.31 1.32
CA SER A 278 -7.59 11.68 0.69
C SER A 278 -7.19 10.56 -0.28
N LEU A 279 -8.19 9.93 -0.90
CA LEU A 279 -7.95 8.92 -1.95
C LEU A 279 -7.54 9.52 -3.29
N LEU A 280 -7.59 10.85 -3.42
CA LEU A 280 -7.20 11.59 -4.61
C LEU A 280 -5.98 12.45 -4.30
N THR A 281 -5.05 12.50 -5.23
CA THR A 281 -3.87 13.36 -5.16
C THR A 281 -4.17 14.70 -5.84
N ASN A 282 -3.29 15.69 -5.64
CA ASN A 282 -3.35 16.95 -6.39
C ASN A 282 -2.67 16.88 -7.77
N ASN A 283 -2.14 15.71 -8.14
CA ASN A 283 -1.62 15.44 -9.47
C ASN A 283 -2.77 15.11 -10.43
N TYR A 284 -2.63 15.55 -11.69
CA TYR A 284 -3.59 15.27 -12.75
C TYR A 284 -3.07 14.19 -13.70
N ASN A 285 -3.95 13.31 -14.17
CA ASN A 285 -3.65 12.34 -15.21
C ASN A 285 -3.71 13.00 -16.61
N GLU A 286 -3.41 12.24 -17.67
CA GLU A 286 -3.44 12.73 -19.06
C GLU A 286 -4.83 13.22 -19.50
N GLU A 287 -5.88 12.77 -18.82
CA GLU A 287 -7.28 13.16 -19.06
C GLU A 287 -7.69 14.41 -18.24
N GLY A 288 -6.78 15.03 -17.49
CA GLY A 288 -7.05 16.20 -16.66
C GLY A 288 -7.86 15.90 -15.38
N GLN A 289 -7.94 14.63 -14.96
CA GLN A 289 -8.58 14.21 -13.72
C GLN A 289 -7.55 14.02 -12.60
N LYS A 290 -7.94 14.25 -11.35
CA LYS A 290 -7.08 13.98 -10.19
C LYS A 290 -6.69 12.49 -10.14
N SER A 291 -5.40 12.22 -10.03
CA SER A 291 -4.86 10.86 -9.90
C SER A 291 -5.20 10.27 -8.55
N ARG A 292 -5.48 8.97 -8.49
CA ARG A 292 -5.72 8.26 -7.23
C ARG A 292 -4.43 8.08 -6.41
N LEU A 293 -4.57 8.11 -5.09
CA LEU A 293 -3.47 7.87 -4.15
C LEU A 293 -3.05 6.40 -4.18
N ARG A 294 -1.75 6.15 -4.29
CA ARG A 294 -1.17 4.80 -4.32
C ARG A 294 -0.40 4.49 -3.05
N PHE A 295 -0.19 3.21 -2.76
CA PHE A 295 0.57 2.76 -1.58
C PHE A 295 1.97 3.36 -1.47
N ARG A 296 2.68 3.53 -2.60
CA ARG A 296 4.02 4.13 -2.63
C ARG A 296 4.02 5.60 -2.27
N ASP A 297 2.92 6.29 -2.55
CA ASP A 297 2.81 7.73 -2.32
C ASP A 297 2.77 7.98 -0.80
N LEU A 298 2.17 7.05 -0.03
CA LEU A 298 2.22 7.06 1.44
C LEU A 298 3.64 6.94 2.02
N ARG A 299 4.57 6.30 1.32
CA ARG A 299 5.96 6.18 1.81
C ARG A 299 6.62 7.55 1.93
N LEU A 300 6.32 8.47 1.01
CA LEU A 300 6.84 9.85 1.09
C LEU A 300 6.28 10.58 2.31
N ILE A 301 4.97 10.43 2.55
CA ILE A 301 4.30 11.00 3.72
C ILE A 301 4.89 10.44 5.02
N PHE A 302 5.02 9.11 5.13
CA PHE A 302 5.57 8.48 6.34
C PHE A 302 7.06 8.78 6.52
N ASN A 303 7.86 8.86 5.45
CA ASN A 303 9.27 9.24 5.56
C ASN A 303 9.43 10.66 6.12
N PHE A 304 8.60 11.60 5.66
CA PHE A 304 8.58 12.95 6.22
C PHE A 304 8.23 12.92 7.71
N ILE A 305 7.15 12.22 8.08
CA ILE A 305 6.73 12.07 9.48
C ILE A 305 7.85 11.47 10.33
N THR A 306 8.47 10.38 9.87
CA THR A 306 9.58 9.72 10.56
C THR A 306 10.78 10.64 10.72
N ARG A 307 11.09 11.46 9.70
CA ARG A 307 12.16 12.45 9.77
C ARG A 307 11.86 13.51 10.84
N ILE A 308 10.66 14.10 10.83
CA ILE A 308 10.25 15.07 11.86
C ILE A 308 10.31 14.44 13.25
N TYR A 309 9.82 13.21 13.40
CA TYR A 309 9.83 12.50 14.68
C TYR A 309 11.26 12.19 15.16
N THR A 310 12.13 11.70 14.27
CA THR A 310 13.52 11.37 14.62
C THR A 310 14.33 12.63 14.95
N ASP A 311 14.24 13.65 14.09
CA ASP A 311 15.04 14.87 14.21
C ASP A 311 14.62 15.71 15.44
N TYR A 312 13.35 15.64 15.87
CA TYR A 312 12.80 16.54 16.88
C TYR A 312 12.20 15.89 18.13
N TYR A 313 11.83 14.61 18.12
CA TYR A 313 11.37 13.94 19.33
C TYR A 313 12.44 13.06 19.95
N ILE A 314 13.03 12.15 19.17
CA ILE A 314 13.99 11.17 19.69
C ILE A 314 15.28 11.86 20.15
N ILE A 315 15.84 12.75 19.34
CA ILE A 315 17.11 13.42 19.64
C ILE A 315 16.99 14.33 20.86
N THR A 316 15.83 14.95 21.09
CA THR A 316 15.68 15.94 22.18
C THR A 316 15.28 15.30 23.51
N LEU A 317 14.58 14.16 23.49
CA LEU A 317 14.32 13.36 24.69
C LEU A 317 15.55 12.53 25.11
N GLY A 318 16.34 12.04 24.16
CA GLY A 318 17.56 11.26 24.44
C GLY A 318 18.78 12.07 24.92
N VAL A 319 18.69 13.41 24.94
CA VAL A 319 19.74 14.29 25.49
C VAL A 319 19.45 14.66 26.96
N ASN A 320 18.30 14.27 27.50
CA ASN A 320 17.90 14.51 28.89
C ASN A 320 17.98 13.25 29.79
N GLU A 321 18.63 12.16 29.33
CA GLU A 321 19.00 11.02 30.18
C GLU A 321 20.46 11.07 30.63
#